data_AF-A0A2E5ZJK4-F1
#
_entry.id   AF-A0A2E5ZJK4-F1
#
_cell.length_a   1.000
_cell.length_b   1.000
_cell.length_c   1.000
_cell.angle_alpha   90.00
_cell.angle_beta   90.00
_cell.angle_gamma   90.00
#
_symmetry.space_group_name_H-M   'P 1'
#
loop_
_entity.id
_entity.type
_entity.pdbx_description
1 polymer ?
#
loop_
_entity_poly.entity_id
_entity_poly.type
_entity_poly.pdbx_seq_one_letter_code
_entity_poly.pdbx_strand_id
1 'polypeptide(L)'
;MRLAVDYGGLAAFECGILPGGGRTVLLADHAVPVPAGGGMEFRAPGLWTEMVVEEPGEYLSVGLEAFAVAVDDPDDAWRGGPDHLFRGERLPVGLDLGAERVAEPVEFAGSVGATAIPCRVVGEVLVADEVYEVDGWGWWLDGQTPVGHLLGRDADGGWVASSLPDAVETVGRAPVLGAGGTPVDRRLVRFAEGGRPGAAWVEELGLLEG
;
A
#
# COMPACT_ATOMS: atom_id res chain seq x y z
N MET A 1 0.10 -0.05 -2.38
CA MET A 1 -0.77 0.87 -3.13
C MET A 1 -2.19 0.71 -2.59
N ARG A 2 -2.93 1.80 -2.44
CA ARG A 2 -4.34 1.83 -2.05
C ARG A 2 -5.09 2.77 -2.96
N LEU A 3 -6.27 2.34 -3.40
CA LEU A 3 -7.26 3.17 -4.05
C LEU A 3 -8.55 3.06 -3.24
N ALA A 4 -9.12 4.20 -2.85
CA ALA A 4 -10.40 4.27 -2.15
C ALA A 4 -11.30 5.29 -2.85
N VAL A 5 -12.55 4.95 -3.12
CA VAL A 5 -13.53 5.87 -3.71
C VAL A 5 -14.47 6.36 -2.61
N ASP A 6 -14.59 7.67 -2.47
CA ASP A 6 -15.52 8.28 -1.51
C ASP A 6 -16.94 8.42 -2.09
N TYR A 7 -17.91 8.75 -1.22
CA TYR A 7 -19.29 9.00 -1.63
C TYR A 7 -19.48 10.33 -2.39
N GLY A 8 -18.45 11.18 -2.46
CA GLY A 8 -18.44 12.45 -3.19
C GLY A 8 -18.08 12.29 -4.68
N GLY A 9 -17.74 11.08 -5.11
CA GLY A 9 -17.36 10.80 -6.50
C GLY A 9 -15.90 11.12 -6.82
N LEU A 10 -15.07 11.29 -5.78
CA LEU A 10 -13.62 11.37 -5.91
C LEU A 10 -12.98 10.10 -5.37
N ALA A 11 -11.81 9.79 -5.91
CA ALA A 11 -10.95 8.74 -5.43
C ALA A 11 -9.73 9.32 -4.70
N ALA A 12 -9.35 8.63 -3.64
CA ALA A 12 -8.07 8.76 -2.98
C ALA A 12 -7.14 7.65 -3.48
N PHE A 13 -6.02 8.07 -4.07
CA PHE A 13 -4.93 7.21 -4.45
C PHE A 13 -3.76 7.42 -3.50
N GLU A 14 -3.18 6.32 -3.02
CA GLU A 14 -2.04 6.36 -2.12
C GLU A 14 -1.04 5.24 -2.47
N CYS A 15 0.24 5.56 -2.47
CA CYS A 15 1.30 4.60 -2.68
C CYS A 15 2.50 4.94 -1.80
N GLY A 16 3.07 3.91 -1.19
CA GLY A 16 4.27 4.00 -0.37
C GLY A 16 5.27 2.96 -0.87
N ILE A 17 6.50 3.40 -1.11
CA ILE A 17 7.60 2.56 -1.57
C ILE A 17 8.73 2.70 -0.55
N LEU A 18 9.29 1.56 -0.17
CA LEU A 18 10.47 1.45 0.70
C LEU A 18 11.62 0.89 -0.14
N PRO A 19 12.40 1.73 -0.85
CA PRO A 19 13.59 1.27 -1.55
C PRO A 19 14.58 0.76 -0.49
N GLY A 20 15.01 -0.50 -0.58
CA GLY A 20 15.88 -1.10 0.42
C GLY A 20 17.16 -0.29 0.63
N GLY A 21 17.28 0.40 1.77
CA GLY A 21 18.42 1.29 2.08
C GLY A 21 18.31 2.73 1.54
N GLY A 22 17.20 3.08 0.89
CA GLY A 22 16.88 4.43 0.42
C GLY A 22 15.88 5.18 1.29
N ARG A 23 15.50 6.40 0.86
CA ARG A 23 14.46 7.20 1.50
C ARG A 23 13.08 6.62 1.22
N THR A 24 12.17 6.74 2.19
CA THR A 24 10.75 6.42 1.97
C THR A 24 10.19 7.33 0.87
N VAL A 25 9.48 6.73 -0.08
CA VAL A 25 8.84 7.45 -1.19
C VAL A 25 7.34 7.34 -1.04
N LEU A 26 6.67 8.48 -1.01
CA LEU A 26 5.24 8.59 -0.73
C LEU A 26 4.52 9.34 -1.84
N LEU A 27 3.34 8.85 -2.16
CA LEU A 27 2.42 9.44 -3.11
C LEU A 27 1.02 9.37 -2.52
N ALA A 28 0.32 10.50 -2.49
CA ALA A 28 -1.08 10.57 -2.15
C ALA A 28 -1.74 11.69 -2.95
N ASP A 29 -2.90 11.39 -3.51
CA ASP A 29 -3.81 12.35 -4.13
C ASP A 29 -5.23 11.96 -3.73
N HIS A 30 -5.93 12.86 -3.03
CA HIS A 30 -7.29 12.61 -2.52
C HIS A 30 -8.39 13.22 -3.39
N ALA A 31 -8.03 13.81 -4.53
CA ALA A 31 -8.96 14.51 -5.41
C ALA A 31 -8.92 13.93 -6.83
N VAL A 32 -8.73 12.62 -6.95
CA VAL A 32 -8.62 11.94 -8.24
C VAL A 32 -10.03 11.69 -8.82
N PRO A 33 -10.34 12.15 -10.04
CA PRO A 33 -11.65 11.89 -10.64
C PRO A 33 -11.92 10.40 -10.82
N VAL A 34 -13.13 9.95 -10.45
CA VAL A 34 -13.56 8.57 -10.69
C VAL A 34 -13.83 8.34 -12.18
N PRO A 35 -13.32 7.26 -12.80
CA PRO A 35 -13.52 6.98 -14.22
C PRO A 35 -14.99 6.68 -14.53
N ALA A 36 -15.53 7.34 -15.55
CA ALA A 36 -16.94 7.19 -15.94
C ALA A 36 -17.29 5.78 -16.50
N GLY A 37 -16.28 5.02 -16.95
CA GLY A 37 -16.45 3.72 -17.60
C GLY A 37 -16.45 2.50 -16.67
N GLY A 38 -16.33 2.71 -15.34
CA GLY A 38 -16.27 1.61 -14.36
C GLY A 38 -14.94 0.83 -14.35
N GLY A 39 -13.98 1.20 -15.20
CA GLY A 39 -12.60 0.71 -15.13
C GLY A 39 -11.83 1.37 -13.99
N MET A 40 -10.64 0.84 -13.70
CA MET A 40 -9.76 1.36 -12.64
C MET A 40 -8.54 2.09 -13.22
N GLU A 41 -8.74 2.83 -14.31
CA GLU A 41 -7.74 3.74 -14.89
C GLU A 41 -7.96 5.17 -14.38
N PHE A 42 -7.11 5.63 -13.48
CA PHE A 42 -7.24 6.94 -12.84
C PHE A 42 -6.21 7.93 -13.37
N ARG A 43 -6.65 9.18 -13.57
CA ARG A 43 -5.83 10.27 -14.13
C ARG A 43 -5.99 11.56 -13.34
N ALA A 44 -4.87 12.13 -12.92
CA ALA A 44 -4.77 13.45 -12.31
C ALA A 44 -3.44 14.12 -12.73
N PRO A 45 -3.24 15.43 -12.48
CA PRO A 45 -1.97 16.09 -12.82
C PRO A 45 -0.75 15.41 -12.19
N GLY A 46 0.06 14.76 -13.02
CA GLY A 46 1.25 14.04 -12.57
C GLY A 46 0.97 12.66 -11.95
N LEU A 47 -0.21 12.10 -12.21
CA LEU A 47 -0.63 10.75 -11.82
C LEU A 47 -1.39 10.08 -12.97
N TRP A 48 -0.90 8.93 -13.41
CA TRP A 48 -1.65 7.93 -14.15
C TRP A 48 -1.47 6.60 -13.42
N THR A 49 -2.57 5.87 -13.23
CA THR A 49 -2.50 4.50 -12.73
C THR A 49 -3.62 3.69 -13.35
N GLU A 50 -3.37 2.41 -13.56
CA GLU A 50 -4.37 1.46 -14.01
C GLU A 50 -4.25 0.19 -13.20
N MET A 51 -5.39 -0.33 -12.75
CA MET A 51 -5.49 -1.66 -12.19
C MET A 51 -6.40 -2.49 -13.08
N VAL A 52 -5.93 -3.66 -13.52
CA VAL A 52 -6.73 -4.56 -14.35
C VAL A 52 -6.86 -5.89 -13.64
N VAL A 53 -8.07 -6.21 -13.23
CA VAL A 53 -8.43 -7.57 -12.81
C VAL A 53 -8.59 -8.40 -14.08
N GLU A 54 -7.49 -9.00 -14.51
CA GLU A 54 -7.43 -9.85 -15.71
C GLU A 54 -8.23 -11.13 -15.49
N GLU A 55 -8.06 -11.73 -14.30
CA GLU A 55 -8.79 -12.92 -13.87
C GLU A 55 -9.29 -12.70 -12.42
N PRO A 56 -10.61 -12.57 -12.20
CA PRO A 56 -11.16 -12.27 -10.88
C PRO A 56 -10.70 -13.22 -9.78
N GLY A 57 -10.02 -12.67 -8.77
CA GLY A 57 -9.48 -13.43 -7.65
C GLY A 57 -8.28 -14.32 -7.97
N GLU A 58 -7.74 -14.25 -9.20
CA GLU A 58 -6.61 -15.05 -9.67
C GLU A 58 -5.43 -14.16 -10.07
N TYR A 59 -5.67 -13.12 -10.88
CA TYR A 59 -4.62 -12.28 -11.43
C TYR A 59 -5.03 -10.81 -11.56
N LEU A 60 -4.15 -9.95 -11.07
CA LEU A 60 -4.26 -8.48 -11.12
C LEU A 60 -2.98 -7.91 -11.73
N SER A 61 -3.11 -7.01 -12.69
CA SER A 61 -2.00 -6.16 -13.14
C SER A 61 -2.17 -4.72 -12.65
N VAL A 62 -1.04 -4.07 -12.36
CA VAL A 62 -0.96 -2.72 -11.82
C VAL A 62 0.07 -1.91 -12.59
N GLY A 63 -0.40 -0.85 -13.25
CA GLY A 63 0.41 0.20 -13.84
C GLY A 63 0.39 1.48 -12.99
N LEU A 64 1.53 2.14 -12.85
CA LEU A 64 1.64 3.49 -12.28
C LEU A 64 2.68 4.29 -13.05
N GLU A 65 2.34 5.53 -13.38
CA GLU A 65 3.26 6.57 -13.83
C GLU A 65 2.92 7.85 -13.06
N ALA A 66 3.78 8.26 -12.13
CA ALA A 66 3.46 9.39 -11.27
C ALA A 66 4.70 10.17 -10.79
N PHE A 67 4.46 11.31 -10.15
CA PHE A 67 5.47 11.99 -9.34
C PHE A 67 5.16 11.80 -7.86
N ALA A 68 6.08 11.16 -7.14
CA ALA A 68 6.02 10.97 -5.69
C ALA A 68 7.00 11.92 -4.98
N VAL A 69 7.03 11.85 -3.66
CA VAL A 69 7.94 12.61 -2.81
C VAL A 69 8.79 11.65 -1.97
N ALA A 70 10.12 11.74 -2.10
CA ALA A 70 11.04 11.12 -1.16
C ALA A 70 11.17 11.99 0.09
N VAL A 71 10.96 11.38 1.25
CA VAL A 71 11.03 12.05 2.56
C VAL A 71 12.23 11.55 3.37
N ASP A 72 12.83 12.44 4.14
CA ASP A 72 13.95 12.11 5.04
C ASP A 72 13.42 11.56 6.38
N ASP A 73 12.31 12.10 6.88
CA ASP A 73 11.56 11.61 8.05
C ASP A 73 10.18 11.10 7.58
N PRO A 74 9.83 9.82 7.78
CA PRO A 74 8.49 9.31 7.46
C PRO A 74 7.35 10.12 8.08
N ASP A 75 7.52 10.73 9.24
CA ASP A 75 6.46 11.52 9.89
C ASP A 75 6.12 12.82 9.12
N ASP A 76 6.96 13.25 8.17
CA ASP A 76 6.65 14.35 7.27
C ASP A 76 5.39 14.11 6.42
N ALA A 77 4.95 12.85 6.30
CA ALA A 77 3.66 12.46 5.70
C ALA A 77 2.42 13.05 6.40
N TRP A 78 2.54 13.44 7.67
CA TRP A 78 1.42 14.00 8.45
C TRP A 78 1.57 15.49 8.72
N ARG A 79 2.82 16.00 8.74
CA ARG A 79 3.13 17.39 9.14
C ARG A 79 2.58 18.47 8.21
N GLY A 80 2.30 18.13 6.95
CA GLY A 80 1.80 19.09 5.99
C GLY A 80 0.27 19.29 6.00
N GLY A 81 -0.47 18.45 6.73
CA GLY A 81 -1.93 18.51 6.79
C GLY A 81 -2.60 18.11 5.48
N PRO A 82 -3.95 18.18 5.41
CA PRO A 82 -4.73 17.69 4.27
C PRO A 82 -4.47 18.44 2.96
N ASP A 83 -3.96 19.67 3.03
CA ASP A 83 -3.71 20.53 1.87
C ASP A 83 -2.27 20.43 1.32
N HIS A 84 -1.36 19.76 2.03
CA HIS A 84 0.05 19.69 1.66
C HIS A 84 0.66 18.35 2.06
N LEU A 85 0.28 17.28 1.35
CA LEU A 85 0.47 15.91 1.83
C LEU A 85 1.94 15.47 2.04
N PHE A 86 2.95 16.18 1.51
CA PHE A 86 4.37 15.84 1.72
C PHE A 86 5.29 17.06 1.70
N ARG A 87 6.39 16.98 2.45
CA ARG A 87 7.57 17.84 2.26
C ARG A 87 8.78 16.97 1.96
N GLY A 88 9.45 17.20 0.84
CA GLY A 88 10.59 16.40 0.43
C GLY A 88 10.97 16.62 -1.03
N GLU A 89 11.77 15.72 -1.58
CA GLU A 89 12.22 15.76 -2.97
C GLU A 89 11.18 15.11 -3.89
N ARG A 90 10.69 15.86 -4.86
CA ARG A 90 9.77 15.33 -5.88
C ARG A 90 10.54 14.56 -6.95
N LEU A 91 10.16 13.31 -7.19
CA LEU A 91 10.80 12.42 -8.15
C LEU A 91 9.77 11.60 -8.94
N PRO A 92 10.09 11.12 -10.15
CA PRO A 92 9.22 10.22 -10.90
C PRO A 92 9.22 8.83 -10.26
N VAL A 93 8.06 8.18 -10.27
CA VAL A 93 7.89 6.77 -9.88
C VAL A 93 7.07 6.04 -10.92
N GLY A 94 7.35 4.74 -11.05
CA GLY A 94 6.58 3.84 -11.90
C GLY A 94 6.38 2.48 -11.26
N LEU A 95 5.27 1.82 -11.60
CA LEU A 95 5.01 0.42 -11.28
C LEU A 95 4.55 -0.27 -12.56
N ASP A 96 5.11 -1.44 -12.82
CA ASP A 96 4.57 -2.42 -13.76
C ASP A 96 4.61 -3.77 -13.05
N LEU A 97 3.51 -4.15 -12.41
CA LEU A 97 3.45 -5.30 -11.52
C LEU A 97 2.28 -6.22 -11.87
N GLY A 98 2.55 -7.52 -11.89
CA GLY A 98 1.55 -8.58 -11.87
C GLY A 98 1.47 -9.23 -10.50
N ALA A 99 0.25 -9.50 -10.02
CA ALA A 99 -0.03 -10.20 -8.78
C ALA A 99 -0.89 -11.44 -9.05
N GLU A 100 -0.30 -12.63 -8.86
CA GLU A 100 -0.94 -13.93 -9.07
C GLU A 100 -1.31 -14.55 -7.72
N ARG A 101 -2.55 -15.02 -7.55
CA ARG A 101 -2.96 -15.75 -6.34
C ARG A 101 -2.16 -17.05 -6.20
N VAL A 102 -1.63 -17.30 -5.00
CA VAL A 102 -0.86 -18.52 -4.70
C VAL A 102 -1.32 -19.27 -3.45
N ALA A 103 -2.35 -18.78 -2.75
CA ALA A 103 -3.00 -19.48 -1.66
C ALA A 103 -4.47 -19.04 -1.51
N GLU A 104 -5.21 -19.74 -0.66
CA GLU A 104 -6.64 -19.45 -0.42
C GLU A 104 -6.84 -18.03 0.13
N PRO A 105 -7.86 -17.30 -0.35
CA PRO A 105 -8.23 -16.01 0.23
C PRO A 105 -8.61 -16.12 1.71
N VAL A 106 -8.29 -15.07 2.47
CA VAL A 106 -8.61 -14.94 3.89
C VAL A 106 -9.65 -13.85 4.09
N GLU A 107 -10.71 -14.17 4.82
CA GLU A 107 -11.68 -13.19 5.31
C GLU A 107 -11.35 -12.76 6.74
N PHE A 108 -11.53 -11.48 7.06
CA PHE A 108 -11.30 -10.95 8.40
C PHE A 108 -12.58 -10.92 9.21
N ALA A 109 -12.60 -11.64 10.34
CA ALA A 109 -13.68 -11.56 11.30
C ALA A 109 -13.88 -10.10 11.77
N GLY A 110 -15.06 -9.53 11.54
CA GLY A 110 -15.39 -8.15 11.91
C GLY A 110 -15.16 -7.09 10.83
N SER A 111 -14.56 -7.45 9.68
CA SER A 111 -14.44 -6.58 8.51
C SER A 111 -15.42 -7.06 7.43
N VAL A 112 -16.59 -6.43 7.32
CA VAL A 112 -17.62 -6.87 6.37
C VAL A 112 -17.15 -6.62 4.94
N GLY A 113 -16.98 -7.69 4.16
CA GLY A 113 -16.66 -7.61 2.73
C GLY A 113 -15.19 -7.33 2.41
N ALA A 114 -14.27 -7.54 3.35
CA ALA A 114 -12.84 -7.47 3.11
C ALA A 114 -12.25 -8.86 2.84
N THR A 115 -11.71 -9.06 1.64
CA THR A 115 -11.00 -10.28 1.24
C THR A 115 -9.52 -9.95 1.04
N ALA A 116 -8.63 -10.73 1.67
CA ALA A 116 -7.20 -10.66 1.41
C ALA A 116 -6.73 -11.90 0.65
N ILE A 117 -6.17 -11.67 -0.53
CA ILE A 117 -5.71 -12.71 -1.44
C ILE A 117 -4.18 -12.75 -1.37
N PRO A 118 -3.57 -13.86 -0.92
CA PRO A 118 -2.13 -14.01 -0.93
C PRO A 118 -1.58 -14.16 -2.35
N CYS A 119 -0.64 -13.30 -2.73
CA CYS A 119 -0.14 -13.22 -4.11
C CYS A 119 1.39 -13.36 -4.22
N ARG A 120 1.85 -14.02 -5.29
CA ARG A 120 3.20 -13.75 -5.82
C ARG A 120 3.12 -12.47 -6.64
N VAL A 121 4.06 -11.56 -6.41
CA VAL A 121 4.13 -10.27 -7.13
C VAL A 121 5.39 -10.27 -7.96
N VAL A 122 5.26 -10.03 -9.27
CA VAL A 122 6.37 -10.00 -10.22
C VAL A 122 6.30 -8.74 -11.08
N GLY A 123 7.43 -8.13 -11.38
CA GLY A 123 7.52 -6.99 -12.30
C GLY A 123 8.60 -5.99 -11.88
N GLU A 124 8.35 -4.70 -12.09
CA GLU A 124 9.31 -3.63 -11.85
C GLU A 124 8.73 -2.48 -11.03
N VAL A 125 9.56 -1.92 -10.16
CA VAL A 125 9.31 -0.66 -9.47
C VAL A 125 10.39 0.32 -9.89
N LEU A 126 9.98 1.49 -10.40
CA LEU A 126 10.88 2.55 -10.83
C LEU A 126 10.84 3.69 -9.81
N VAL A 127 12.01 4.16 -9.38
CA VAL A 127 12.14 5.31 -8.48
C VAL A 127 13.29 6.18 -8.98
N ALA A 128 12.97 7.39 -9.43
CA ALA A 128 13.91 8.27 -10.11
C ALA A 128 14.57 7.58 -11.33
N ASP A 129 15.89 7.37 -11.30
CA ASP A 129 16.68 6.67 -12.31
C ASP A 129 16.97 5.20 -11.97
N GLU A 130 16.46 4.71 -10.84
CA GLU A 130 16.64 3.33 -10.38
C GLU A 130 15.45 2.43 -10.77
N VAL A 131 15.78 1.18 -11.12
CA VAL A 131 14.80 0.13 -11.41
C VAL A 131 15.02 -1.04 -10.44
N TYR A 132 13.95 -1.44 -9.76
CA TYR A 132 13.94 -2.57 -8.84
C TYR A 132 13.10 -3.69 -9.44
N GLU A 133 13.74 -4.79 -9.83
CA GLU A 133 13.04 -6.02 -10.19
C GLU A 133 12.38 -6.61 -8.95
N VAL A 134 11.11 -6.99 -9.08
CA VAL A 134 10.32 -7.63 -8.03
C VAL A 134 10.05 -9.06 -8.45
N ASP A 135 10.45 -10.01 -7.61
CA ASP A 135 9.91 -11.37 -7.54
C ASP A 135 9.69 -11.66 -6.06
N GLY A 136 8.50 -11.34 -5.58
CA GLY A 136 8.18 -11.27 -4.17
C GLY A 136 6.79 -11.75 -3.85
N TRP A 137 6.33 -11.36 -2.67
CA TRP A 137 5.01 -11.70 -2.17
C TRP A 137 4.26 -10.42 -1.80
N GLY A 138 2.94 -10.50 -1.84
CA GLY A 138 2.05 -9.41 -1.45
C GLY A 138 0.67 -9.93 -1.12
N TRP A 139 -0.22 -9.00 -0.80
CA TRP A 139 -1.62 -9.26 -0.53
C TRP A 139 -2.46 -8.32 -1.39
N TRP A 140 -3.35 -8.89 -2.19
CA TRP A 140 -4.38 -8.13 -2.86
C TRP A 140 -5.59 -8.04 -1.93
N LEU A 141 -5.91 -6.81 -1.52
CA LEU A 141 -7.09 -6.50 -0.72
C LEU A 141 -8.23 -6.03 -1.63
N ASP A 142 -9.38 -6.69 -1.52
CA ASP A 142 -10.66 -6.22 -2.04
C ASP A 142 -11.57 -5.86 -0.86
N GLY A 143 -12.11 -4.64 -0.84
CA GLY A 143 -12.92 -4.11 0.26
C GLY A 143 -12.14 -3.29 1.30
N GLN A 144 -12.64 -3.29 2.54
CA GLN A 144 -12.08 -2.44 3.60
C GLN A 144 -10.73 -2.96 4.09
N THR A 145 -9.77 -2.06 4.31
CA THR A 145 -8.47 -2.43 4.88
C THR A 145 -8.61 -2.93 6.33
N PRO A 146 -8.05 -4.09 6.68
CA PRO A 146 -8.10 -4.65 8.03
C PRO A 146 -7.09 -3.96 8.96
N VAL A 147 -7.42 -2.76 9.43
CA VAL A 147 -6.58 -2.00 10.40
C VAL A 147 -6.30 -2.85 11.65
N GLY A 148 -5.09 -2.75 12.20
CA GLY A 148 -4.68 -3.49 13.40
C GLY A 148 -4.42 -4.99 13.15
N HIS A 149 -4.33 -5.40 11.89
CA HIS A 149 -3.95 -6.75 11.50
C HIS A 149 -2.60 -6.76 10.79
N LEU A 150 -1.88 -7.87 10.91
CA LEU A 150 -0.69 -8.15 10.13
C LEU A 150 -1.06 -9.03 8.94
N LEU A 151 -0.54 -8.64 7.78
CA LEU A 151 -0.63 -9.37 6.51
C LEU A 151 0.78 -9.72 6.08
N GLY A 152 1.19 -10.96 6.33
CA GLY A 152 2.59 -11.34 6.25
C GLY A 152 2.85 -12.72 5.71
N ARG A 153 4.13 -13.03 5.68
CA ARG A 153 4.66 -14.32 5.28
C ARG A 153 5.77 -14.73 6.25
N ASP A 154 5.70 -15.96 6.76
CA ASP A 154 6.74 -16.52 7.62
C ASP A 154 7.93 -17.06 6.80
N ALA A 155 9.03 -17.33 7.49
CA ALA A 155 10.27 -17.80 6.87
C ALA A 155 10.16 -19.20 6.23
N ASP A 156 9.15 -19.99 6.59
CA ASP A 156 8.87 -21.30 5.98
C ASP A 156 7.94 -21.16 4.75
N GLY A 157 7.55 -19.92 4.41
CA GLY A 157 6.70 -19.60 3.28
C GLY A 157 5.21 -19.63 3.59
N GLY A 158 4.82 -19.79 4.85
CA GLY A 158 3.43 -19.75 5.33
C GLY A 158 2.85 -18.34 5.28
N TRP A 159 1.59 -18.24 4.86
CA TRP A 159 0.84 -16.99 4.83
C TRP A 159 0.20 -16.71 6.18
N VAL A 160 0.34 -15.48 6.66
CA VAL A 160 -0.15 -15.07 7.98
C VAL A 160 -1.05 -13.87 7.86
N ALA A 161 -2.28 -14.03 8.36
CA ALA A 161 -3.26 -12.97 8.53
C ALA A 161 -3.81 -13.07 9.96
N SER A 162 -3.39 -12.17 10.84
CA SER A 162 -3.76 -12.22 12.25
C SER A 162 -3.78 -10.84 12.90
N SER A 163 -4.36 -10.72 14.08
CA SER A 163 -4.29 -9.48 14.86
C SER A 163 -2.83 -9.10 15.15
N LEU A 164 -2.55 -7.81 15.09
CA LEU A 164 -1.23 -7.26 15.42
C LEU A 164 -0.85 -7.62 16.87
N PRO A 165 0.31 -8.25 17.12
CA PRO A 165 0.83 -8.44 18.47
C PRO A 165 1.23 -7.13 19.13
N ASP A 166 1.20 -7.09 20.46
CA ASP A 166 1.60 -5.93 21.26
C ASP A 166 3.04 -5.43 20.96
N ALA A 167 3.93 -6.35 20.56
CA ALA A 167 5.31 -6.04 20.25
C ALA A 167 5.71 -6.61 18.89
N VAL A 168 6.06 -5.71 17.98
CA VAL A 168 6.64 -6.01 16.66
C VAL A 168 7.80 -5.06 16.39
N GLU A 169 8.81 -5.52 15.67
CA GLU A 169 9.92 -4.69 15.23
C GLU A 169 9.53 -4.00 13.92
N THR A 170 9.47 -2.67 13.90
CA THR A 170 9.27 -1.93 12.66
C THR A 170 10.58 -1.83 11.89
N VAL A 171 10.60 -2.30 10.64
CA VAL A 171 11.78 -2.26 9.77
C VAL A 171 11.67 -1.22 8.67
N GLY A 172 10.47 -0.70 8.42
CA GLY A 172 10.26 0.41 7.52
C GLY A 172 8.86 1.00 7.66
N ARG A 173 8.70 2.28 7.33
CA ARG A 173 7.44 3.00 7.45
C ARG A 173 7.13 3.76 6.18
N ALA A 174 5.90 3.62 5.71
CA ALA A 174 5.33 4.35 4.58
C ALA A 174 3.99 5.01 4.98
N PRO A 175 4.00 5.88 6.01
CA PRO A 175 2.79 6.51 6.51
C PRO A 175 2.19 7.43 5.46
N VAL A 176 0.90 7.67 5.60
CA VAL A 176 0.16 8.59 4.74
C VAL A 176 -0.89 9.31 5.57
N LEU A 177 -1.24 10.53 5.17
CA LEU A 177 -2.48 11.13 5.61
C LEU A 177 -3.56 10.61 4.67
N GLY A 178 -4.48 9.77 5.13
CA GLY A 178 -5.55 9.22 4.29
C GLY A 178 -6.64 10.24 3.94
N ALA A 179 -7.55 9.83 3.08
CA ALA A 179 -8.74 10.62 2.72
C ALA A 179 -9.46 11.18 3.96
N GLY A 180 -9.82 12.47 3.92
CA GLY A 180 -10.41 13.17 5.07
C GLY A 180 -9.41 13.61 6.15
N GLY A 181 -8.10 13.44 5.92
CA GLY A 181 -7.06 13.91 6.83
C GLY A 181 -6.73 12.93 7.96
N THR A 182 -7.12 11.66 7.84
CA THR A 182 -6.89 10.65 8.89
C THR A 182 -5.47 10.12 8.81
N PRO A 183 -4.61 10.23 9.84
CA PRO A 183 -3.29 9.62 9.79
C PRO A 183 -3.39 8.10 9.71
N VAL A 184 -2.68 7.50 8.77
CA VAL A 184 -2.53 6.06 8.63
C VAL A 184 -1.04 5.75 8.70
N ASP A 185 -0.65 4.94 9.69
CA ASP A 185 0.72 4.46 9.82
C ASP A 185 0.82 3.09 9.16
N ARG A 186 1.46 3.05 7.98
CA ARG A 186 1.75 1.80 7.28
C ARG A 186 3.16 1.38 7.58
N ARG A 187 3.32 0.15 8.06
CA ARG A 187 4.60 -0.34 8.53
C ARG A 187 4.90 -1.70 7.93
N LEU A 188 6.13 -1.86 7.48
CA LEU A 188 6.72 -3.18 7.30
C LEU A 188 7.33 -3.57 8.64
N VAL A 189 6.88 -4.70 9.18
CA VAL A 189 7.31 -5.19 10.50
C VAL A 189 7.90 -6.59 10.41
N ARG A 190 8.75 -6.94 11.37
CA ARG A 190 9.13 -8.32 11.67
C ARG A 190 8.27 -8.84 12.82
N PHE A 191 7.87 -10.10 12.68
CA PHE A 191 7.08 -10.81 13.68
C PHE A 191 7.63 -12.22 13.91
N ALA A 192 7.15 -12.88 14.97
CA ALA A 192 7.37 -14.31 15.17
C ALA A 192 6.07 -14.98 15.63
N GLU A 193 5.48 -15.83 14.79
CA GLU A 193 4.25 -16.56 15.11
C GLU A 193 4.55 -18.04 15.35
N GLY A 194 4.19 -18.55 16.54
CA GLY A 194 4.53 -19.93 16.92
C GLY A 194 6.04 -20.22 16.90
N GLY A 195 6.88 -19.19 17.07
CA GLY A 195 8.34 -19.28 17.01
C GLY A 195 8.96 -19.18 15.61
N ARG A 196 8.14 -19.08 14.55
CA ARG A 196 8.64 -18.87 13.18
C ARG A 196 8.76 -17.38 12.87
N PRO A 197 9.94 -16.87 12.51
CA PRO A 197 10.09 -15.47 12.15
C PRO A 197 9.42 -15.19 10.80
N GLY A 198 8.98 -13.95 10.58
CA GLY A 198 8.36 -13.52 9.34
C GLY A 198 8.40 -12.00 9.16
N ALA A 199 7.87 -11.53 8.03
CA ALA A 199 7.66 -10.13 7.75
C ALA A 199 6.22 -9.87 7.33
N ALA A 200 5.65 -8.74 7.76
CA ALA A 200 4.26 -8.40 7.49
C ALA A 200 4.08 -6.91 7.23
N TRP A 201 3.08 -6.58 6.42
CA TRP A 201 2.53 -5.24 6.35
C TRP A 201 1.44 -5.08 7.41
N VAL A 202 1.44 -3.91 8.05
CA VAL A 202 0.48 -3.52 9.09
C VAL A 202 0.00 -2.11 8.78
N GLU A 203 -1.30 -1.87 8.92
CA GLU A 203 -1.87 -0.53 8.96
C GLU A 203 -2.51 -0.26 10.31
N GLU A 204 -2.17 0.87 10.93
CA GLU A 204 -2.83 1.40 12.13
C GLU A 204 -3.29 2.84 11.88
N LEU A 205 -4.31 3.28 12.62
CA LEU A 205 -4.68 4.68 12.64
C LEU A 205 -3.67 5.42 13.52
N GLY A 206 -2.94 6.37 12.91
CA GLY A 206 -2.02 7.23 13.63
C GLY A 206 -2.77 8.27 14.45
N LEU A 207 -2.10 8.80 15.48
CA LEU A 207 -2.55 9.99 16.20
C LEU A 207 -1.86 11.21 15.58
N LEU A 208 -2.61 12.27 15.30
CA LEU A 208 -2.00 13.59 15.14
C LEU A 208 -1.58 14.05 16.53
N GLU A 209 -0.27 14.08 16.81
CA GLU A 209 0.22 14.86 17.94
C GLU A 209 0.01 16.35 17.60
N GLY A 210 -0.79 17.04 18.43
CA GLY A 210 -1.17 18.44 18.22
C GLY A 210 -0.11 19.46 18.61
#